data_AF-A0A817UTW3-F1
#
_entry.id   AF-A0A817UTW3-F1
#
_cell.length_a   1.000
_cell.length_b   1.000
_cell.length_c   1.000
_cell.angle_alpha   90.00
_cell.angle_beta   90.00
_cell.angle_gamma   90.00
#
_symmetry.space_group_name_H-M   'P 1'
#
loop_
_entity.id
_entity.type
_entity.pdbx_description
1 polymer ?
#
loop_
_entity_poly.entity_id
_entity_poly.type
_entity_poly.pdbx_seq_one_letter_code
_entity_poly.pdbx_strand_id
1 'polypeptide(L)'
;MQKPHRHNAVALDLVIFAPKGKCYTLIGEDLDENGIIQSPIRFDWKSDAAFTTPLDMWHSHRNESENDDAWILPIQDAGLSLHERLYDIQFADDEWKHLKDKHVIKSIIY
;
A
#
# COMPACT_ATOMS: atom_id res chain seq x y z
N MET A 1 1.36 0.70 -12.20
CA MET A 1 1.60 1.43 -10.94
C MET A 1 0.58 0.96 -9.90
N GLN A 2 1.01 0.53 -8.72
CA GLN A 2 0.09 0.09 -7.65
C GLN A 2 -0.61 1.32 -7.04
N LYS A 3 -1.93 1.31 -6.91
CA LYS A 3 -2.65 2.44 -6.29
C LYS A 3 -2.43 2.48 -4.77
N PRO A 4 -2.55 3.65 -4.12
CA PRO A 4 -2.50 3.72 -2.67
C PRO A 4 -3.55 2.83 -2.02
N HIS A 5 -3.12 2.14 -0.96
CA HIS A 5 -3.95 1.27 -0.14
C HIS A 5 -3.45 1.31 1.30
N ARG A 6 -4.30 0.90 2.24
CA ARG A 6 -3.95 0.71 3.64
C ARG A 6 -4.58 -0.56 4.15
N HIS A 7 -4.00 -1.13 5.20
CA HIS A 7 -4.57 -2.30 5.84
C HIS A 7 -4.20 -2.38 7.32
N ASN A 8 -4.99 -3.15 8.06
CA ASN A 8 -4.82 -3.39 9.48
C ASN A 8 -3.81 -4.51 9.82
N ALA A 9 -2.89 -4.82 8.90
CA ALA A 9 -1.74 -5.68 9.13
C ALA A 9 -0.43 -4.89 8.97
N VAL A 10 0.54 -5.11 9.85
CA VAL A 10 1.91 -4.64 9.63
C VAL A 10 2.60 -5.59 8.66
N ALA A 11 3.30 -5.07 7.66
CA ALA A 11 4.13 -5.87 6.77
C ALA A 11 5.63 -5.62 7.01
N LEU A 12 6.41 -6.69 7.06
CA LEU A 12 7.86 -6.66 6.86
C LEU A 12 8.15 -6.98 5.39
N ASP A 13 8.59 -5.97 4.66
CA ASP A 13 8.85 -6.07 3.23
C ASP A 13 10.35 -6.30 2.98
N LEU A 14 10.68 -7.45 2.40
CA LEU A 14 12.05 -7.77 1.99
C LEU A 14 12.25 -7.36 0.53
N VAL A 15 13.20 -6.47 0.25
CA VAL A 15 13.53 -6.04 -1.11
C VAL A 15 14.45 -7.06 -1.75
N ILE A 16 13.88 -8.04 -2.44
CA ILE A 16 14.63 -9.09 -3.14
C ILE A 16 15.45 -8.48 -4.29
N PHE A 17 14.84 -7.59 -5.05
CA PHE A 17 15.52 -6.88 -6.13
C PHE A 17 14.86 -5.54 -6.44
N ALA A 18 15.68 -4.49 -6.57
CA ALA A 18 15.24 -3.17 -6.99
C ALA A 18 16.25 -2.55 -7.98
N PRO A 19 15.83 -2.19 -9.20
CA PRO A 19 16.62 -1.35 -10.09
C PRO A 19 17.09 -0.07 -9.40
N LYS A 20 18.39 0.21 -9.49
CA LYS A 20 19.06 1.23 -8.69
C LYS A 20 18.44 2.61 -8.89
N GLY A 21 17.90 3.18 -7.81
CA GLY A 21 17.33 4.54 -7.79
C GLY A 21 16.01 4.68 -8.55
N LYS A 22 15.33 3.57 -8.88
CA LYS A 22 14.07 3.57 -9.64
C LYS A 22 12.87 3.08 -8.84
N CYS A 23 13.10 2.48 -7.68
CA CYS A 23 12.03 1.90 -6.88
C CYS A 23 11.95 2.55 -5.51
N TYR A 24 10.72 2.79 -5.06
CA TYR A 24 10.46 3.41 -3.77
C TYR A 24 9.05 3.11 -3.29
N THR A 25 8.82 3.35 -2.02
CA THR A 25 7.49 3.37 -1.40
C THR A 25 7.16 4.77 -0.93
N LEU A 26 5.93 5.21 -1.19
CA LEU A 26 5.35 6.42 -0.60
C LEU A 26 4.42 6.00 0.52
N ILE A 27 4.54 6.63 1.68
CA ILE A 27 3.72 6.37 2.87
C ILE A 27 3.19 7.70 3.41
N GLY A 28 1.94 7.74 3.85
CA GLY A 28 1.35 8.90 4.51
C GLY A 28 0.08 8.57 5.28
N GLU A 29 -0.41 9.55 6.02
CA GLU A 29 -1.59 9.41 6.89
C GLU A 29 -2.90 9.64 6.13
N ASP A 30 -2.88 10.56 5.15
CA ASP A 30 -4.09 11.03 4.48
C ASP A 30 -3.98 10.97 2.95
N LEU A 31 -5.15 10.92 2.29
CA LEU A 31 -5.28 11.10 0.84
C LEU A 31 -5.86 12.48 0.52
N ASP A 32 -5.52 13.02 -0.65
CA ASP A 32 -6.17 14.21 -1.21
C ASP A 32 -7.48 13.86 -1.92
N GLU A 33 -8.12 14.89 -2.48
CA GLU A 33 -9.35 14.74 -3.28
C GLU A 33 -9.16 13.94 -4.58
N ASN A 34 -7.96 13.49 -4.91
CA ASN A 34 -7.70 12.66 -6.07
C ASN A 34 -7.26 11.23 -5.67
N GLY A 35 -7.30 10.89 -4.37
CA GLY A 35 -6.83 9.61 -3.87
C GLY A 35 -5.31 9.48 -3.87
N ILE A 36 -4.58 10.60 -3.87
CA ILE A 36 -3.13 10.67 -3.81
C ILE A 36 -2.70 10.91 -2.36
N ILE A 37 -1.65 10.22 -1.92
CA ILE A 37 -1.12 10.38 -0.55
C ILE A 37 -0.63 11.82 -0.36
N GLN A 38 -1.15 12.51 0.66
CA GLN A 38 -0.75 13.88 1.01
C GLN A 38 0.62 13.86 1.71
N SER A 39 1.51 14.77 1.30
CA SER A 39 2.84 14.96 1.91
C SER A 39 3.57 13.65 2.24
N PRO A 40 3.73 12.72 1.27
CA PRO A 40 4.19 11.38 1.57
C PRO A 40 5.67 11.38 2.00
N ILE A 41 5.99 10.51 2.95
CA ILE A 41 7.35 10.11 3.22
C ILE A 41 7.77 9.11 2.14
N ARG A 42 8.90 9.38 1.49
CA ARG A 42 9.48 8.52 0.46
C ARG A 42 10.57 7.63 1.05
N PHE A 43 10.46 6.34 0.78
CA PHE A 43 11.46 5.33 1.13
C PHE A 43 12.02 4.71 -0.14
N ASP A 44 13.23 5.11 -0.53
CA ASP A 44 13.93 4.54 -1.67
C ASP A 44 14.40 3.12 -1.36
N TRP A 45 14.19 2.23 -2.33
CA TRP A 45 14.55 0.83 -2.19
C TRP A 45 16.00 0.59 -2.57
N LYS A 46 16.57 -0.43 -1.93
CA LYS A 46 17.83 -1.04 -2.29
C LYS A 46 17.66 -2.55 -2.22
N SER A 47 18.18 -3.29 -3.21
CA SER A 47 18.23 -4.75 -3.12
C SER A 47 18.87 -5.19 -1.81
N ASP A 48 18.36 -6.29 -1.27
CA ASP A 48 18.75 -6.89 0.02
C ASP A 48 18.42 -6.03 1.25
N ALA A 49 17.67 -4.93 1.09
CA ALA A 49 17.15 -4.16 2.21
C ALA A 49 15.83 -4.76 2.72
N ALA A 50 15.42 -4.31 3.90
CA ALA A 50 14.09 -4.55 4.43
C ALA A 50 13.50 -3.24 4.92
N PHE A 51 12.19 -3.10 4.82
CA PHE A 51 11.44 -2.00 5.42
C PHE A 51 10.14 -2.53 6.02
N THR A 52 9.50 -1.73 6.85
CA THR A 52 8.18 -2.05 7.40
C THR A 52 7.16 -1.12 6.80
N THR A 53 6.04 -1.67 6.36
CA THR A 53 4.84 -0.89 6.06
C THR A 53 4.01 -0.79 7.34
N PRO A 54 3.85 0.42 7.92
CA PRO A 54 3.15 0.59 9.18
C PRO A 54 1.65 0.28 9.07
N LEU A 55 1.06 -0.08 10.20
CA LEU A 55 -0.37 -0.32 10.35
C LEU A 55 -1.19 0.91 9.93
N ASP A 56 -2.27 0.69 9.17
CA ASP A 56 -3.29 1.70 8.83
C ASP A 56 -2.78 2.97 8.11
N MET A 57 -1.55 2.95 7.60
CA MET A 57 -1.00 4.03 6.79
C MET A 57 -1.24 3.78 5.29
N TRP A 58 -1.65 4.82 4.57
CA TRP A 58 -1.73 4.78 3.12
C TRP A 58 -0.34 4.60 2.54
N HIS A 59 -0.19 3.60 1.68
CA HIS A 59 1.08 3.33 1.03
C HIS A 59 0.92 2.85 -0.41
N SER A 60 1.94 3.10 -1.21
CA SER A 60 2.03 2.58 -2.57
C SER A 60 3.47 2.34 -2.97
N HIS A 61 3.71 1.24 -3.68
CA HIS A 61 5.01 0.91 -4.24
C HIS A 61 5.11 1.41 -5.68
N ARG A 62 6.32 1.84 -6.04
CA ARG A 62 6.63 2.48 -7.33
C ARG A 62 7.85 1.81 -7.93
N ASN A 63 7.75 1.49 -9.22
CA ASN A 63 8.87 1.12 -10.07
C ASN A 63 8.82 2.03 -11.31
N GLU A 64 9.83 2.87 -11.45
CA GLU A 64 10.01 3.80 -12.58
C GLU A 64 11.06 3.28 -13.58
N SER A 65 11.47 2.02 -13.48
CA SER A 65 12.25 1.38 -14.55
C SER A 65 11.35 1.08 -15.75
N GLU A 66 11.89 1.26 -16.95
CA GLU A 66 11.19 0.96 -18.21
C GLU A 66 11.28 -0.52 -18.57
N ASN A 67 12.39 -1.18 -18.23
CA ASN A 67 12.73 -2.51 -18.74
C ASN A 67 13.02 -3.54 -17.64
N ASP A 68 13.05 -3.13 -16.38
CA ASP A 68 13.39 -4.00 -15.26
C ASP A 68 12.25 -4.10 -14.25
N ASP A 69 11.93 -5.33 -13.87
CA ASP A 69 11.01 -5.59 -12.76
C ASP A 69 11.67 -5.32 -11.40
N ALA A 70 10.84 -5.10 -10.39
CA ALA A 70 11.25 -5.03 -8.99
C ALA A 70 10.49 -6.09 -8.20
N TRP A 71 11.15 -6.69 -7.22
CA TRP A 71 10.63 -7.81 -6.44
C TRP A 71 10.74 -7.52 -4.96
N ILE A 72 9.60 -7.56 -4.27
CA ILE A 72 9.52 -7.53 -2.81
C ILE A 72 8.79 -8.77 -2.32
N LEU A 73 9.19 -9.26 -1.15
CA LEU A 73 8.51 -10.32 -0.42
C LEU A 73 7.89 -9.72 0.85
N PRO A 74 6.57 -9.44 0.85
CA PRO A 74 5.88 -9.03 2.06
C PRO A 74 5.68 -10.23 2.99
N ILE A 75 6.09 -10.07 4.24
CA ILE A 75 5.79 -11.00 5.33
C ILE A 75 4.82 -10.30 6.28
N GLN A 76 3.61 -10.84 6.40
CA GLN A 76 2.52 -10.25 7.18
C GLN A 76 1.56 -11.32 7.69
N ASP A 77 0.79 -10.98 8.71
CA ASP A 77 -0.30 -11.80 9.26
C ASP A 77 -1.61 -11.68 8.46
N ALA A 78 -1.62 -10.97 7.33
CA ALA A 78 -2.79 -10.79 6.48
C ALA A 78 -3.50 -12.11 6.11
N GLY A 79 -2.77 -13.21 5.95
CA GLY A 79 -3.38 -14.53 5.71
C GLY A 79 -4.25 -15.03 6.87
N LEU A 80 -3.79 -14.81 8.11
CA LEU A 80 -4.57 -15.13 9.32
C LEU A 80 -5.75 -14.16 9.46
N SER A 81 -5.50 -12.86 9.31
CA SER A 81 -6.54 -11.83 9.39
C SER A 81 -7.62 -12.05 8.34
N LEU A 82 -7.26 -12.49 7.13
CA LEU A 82 -8.22 -12.80 6.06
C LEU A 82 -9.04 -14.05 6.41
N HIS A 83 -8.40 -15.09 6.95
CA HIS A 83 -9.08 -16.32 7.37
C HIS A 83 -10.17 -16.04 8.43
N GLU A 84 -9.86 -15.19 9.40
CA GLU A 84 -10.79 -14.76 10.45
C GLU A 84 -11.80 -13.70 9.98
N ARG A 85 -11.71 -13.23 8.72
CA ARG A 85 -12.48 -12.09 8.18
C ARG A 85 -12.30 -10.81 9.01
N LEU A 86 -11.11 -10.62 9.56
CA LEU A 86 -10.68 -9.43 10.28
C LEU A 86 -9.79 -8.53 9.41
N TYR A 87 -9.37 -8.97 8.23
CA TYR A 87 -8.52 -8.18 7.35
C TYR A 87 -9.30 -7.01 6.74
N ASP A 88 -8.95 -5.80 7.16
CA ASP A 88 -9.53 -4.56 6.67
C ASP A 88 -8.52 -3.93 5.72
N ILE A 89 -8.70 -4.16 4.42
CA ILE A 89 -7.91 -3.55 3.35
C ILE A 89 -8.77 -2.54 2.61
N GLN A 90 -8.23 -1.34 2.45
CA GLN A 90 -8.90 -0.24 1.79
C GLN A 90 -8.05 0.29 0.65
N PHE A 91 -8.67 0.48 -0.51
CA PHE A 91 -8.05 1.03 -1.70
C PHE A 91 -8.56 2.45 -1.92
N ALA A 92 -7.68 3.36 -2.35
CA ALA A 92 -8.03 4.77 -2.55
C ALA A 92 -9.24 4.99 -3.47
N ASP A 93 -9.38 4.17 -4.53
CA ASP A 93 -10.51 4.27 -5.47
C ASP A 93 -11.87 3.98 -4.82
N ASP A 94 -11.91 3.12 -3.82
CA ASP A 94 -13.17 2.70 -3.17
C ASP A 94 -13.54 3.66 -2.04
N GLU A 95 -12.57 4.13 -1.26
CA GLU A 95 -12.78 5.21 -0.29
C GLU A 95 -13.25 6.50 -0.98
N TRP A 96 -12.70 6.82 -2.15
CA TRP A 96 -13.14 7.98 -2.94
C TRP A 96 -14.62 7.94 -3.29
N LYS A 97 -15.15 6.77 -3.66
CA LYS A 97 -16.59 6.58 -3.93
C LYS A 97 -17.41 6.79 -2.66
N HIS A 98 -16.96 6.26 -1.53
CA HIS A 98 -17.65 6.41 -0.23
C HIS A 98 -17.71 7.86 0.25
N LEU A 99 -16.64 8.66 0.02
CA LEU A 99 -16.60 10.07 0.41
C LEU A 99 -17.56 10.96 -0.41
N LYS A 100 -17.86 10.57 -1.65
CA LYS A 100 -18.87 11.25 -2.50
C LYS A 100 -20.29 10.81 -2.20
N ASP A 101 -20.49 9.52 -1.90
CA ASP A 101 -21.79 8.92 -1.65
C ASP A 101 -22.13 8.85 -0.15
N LYS A 102 -22.15 10.00 0.54
CA LYS A 102 -22.52 10.12 1.98
C LYS A 102 -23.94 9.63 2.36
N HIS A 103 -24.59 8.79 1.55
CA HIS A 103 -25.88 8.16 1.84
C HIS A 103 -25.95 6.63 1.58
N VAL A 104 -24.83 5.94 1.31
CA VAL A 104 -24.90 4.50 1.03
C VAL A 104 -23.99 3.69 1.97
N ILE A 105 -24.60 3.07 2.98
CA ILE A 105 -24.01 1.93 3.69
C ILE A 105 -24.04 0.75 2.72
N LYS A 106 -22.86 0.27 2.28
CA LYS A 106 -22.71 -1.10 1.78
C LYS A 106 -21.33 -1.66 2.11
N SER A 107 -21.25 -2.48 3.16
CA SER A 107 -20.20 -3.49 3.27
C SER A 107 -20.58 -4.68 2.40
N ILE A 108 -19.75 -5.06 1.44
CA ILE A 108 -19.54 -6.48 1.08
C ILE A 108 -18.07 -6.65 0.68
N ILE A 109 -17.34 -7.38 1.51
CA ILE A 109 -16.04 -7.98 1.22
C ILE A 109 -16.32 -9.22 0.36
N TYR A 110 -15.65 -9.34 -0.79
CA TYR A 110 -15.40 -10.63 -1.44
C TYR A 110 -13.89 -10.85 -1.48
#